data_AF-A0A7K0K1C2-F1
#
_entry.id   AF-A0A7K0K1C2-F1
#
_cell.length_a   1.000
_cell.length_b   1.000
_cell.length_c   1.000
_cell.angle_alpha   90.00
_cell.angle_beta   90.00
_cell.angle_gamma   90.00
#
_symmetry.space_group_name_H-M   'P 1'
#
loop_
_entity.id
_entity.type
_entity.pdbx_description
1 polymer ?
#
loop_
_entity_poly.entity_id
_entity_poly.type
_entity_poly.pdbx_seq_one_letter_code
_entity_poly.pdbx_strand_id
1 'polypeptide(L)'
;MGKPNREAIVSQLAELFETQGYTGAGMSDISRVTGLGRGSLYNLFPDGKTQMMREVLAAVETEFAAAVTAPLDSGDLEGMFNGLKDFFDDGSKQSLWGRLTGDPAGETFKTEVQDHYNAWRGALTKALLSAGVERGTAASLSERTISGVEGTLVLAAGFDDAGALGRGLRTMSAEVSAALAAGSTKGAAAGAGSTKAKRKSSTAKKSAAN
;
A
#
# COMPACT_ATOMS: atom_id res chain seq x y z
N MET A 1 11.18 -19.95 32.93
CA MET A 1 10.66 -18.85 32.10
C MET A 1 10.77 -19.28 30.65
N GLY A 2 9.67 -19.29 29.90
CA GLY A 2 9.67 -19.70 28.49
C GLY A 2 10.53 -18.76 27.64
N LYS A 3 11.11 -19.28 26.55
CA LYS A 3 11.87 -18.45 25.62
C LYS A 3 10.97 -17.29 25.15
N PRO A 4 11.43 -16.04 25.16
CA PRO A 4 10.66 -14.93 24.62
C PRO A 4 10.23 -15.26 23.18
N ASN A 5 8.93 -15.17 22.91
CA ASN A 5 8.41 -15.35 21.56
C ASN A 5 8.80 -14.12 20.73
N ARG A 6 9.73 -14.32 19.80
CA ARG A 6 10.30 -13.27 18.96
C ARG A 6 9.23 -12.53 18.17
N GLU A 7 8.25 -13.26 17.65
CA GLU A 7 7.11 -12.71 16.91
C GLU A 7 6.27 -11.78 17.79
N ALA A 8 5.89 -12.23 19.00
CA ALA A 8 5.14 -11.41 19.94
C ALA A 8 5.89 -10.14 20.35
N ILE A 9 7.23 -10.20 20.42
CA ILE A 9 8.06 -9.01 20.69
C ILE A 9 8.01 -8.07 19.48
N VAL A 10 8.16 -8.58 18.27
CA VAL A 10 8.07 -7.76 17.05
C VAL A 10 6.72 -7.05 16.96
N SER A 11 5.60 -7.70 17.28
CA SER A 11 4.28 -7.04 17.31
C SER A 11 4.22 -5.89 18.34
N GLN A 12 4.73 -6.09 19.56
CA GLN A 12 4.78 -5.03 20.58
C GLN A 12 5.69 -3.86 20.16
N LEU A 13 6.77 -4.15 19.44
CA LEU A 13 7.66 -3.13 18.90
C LEU A 13 7.00 -2.37 17.74
N ALA A 14 6.20 -3.04 16.91
CA ALA A 14 5.44 -2.40 15.85
C ALA A 14 4.51 -1.32 16.41
N GLU A 15 3.68 -1.66 17.40
CA GLU A 15 2.79 -0.71 18.09
C GLU A 15 3.57 0.47 18.70
N LEU A 16 4.74 0.21 19.30
CA LEU A 16 5.59 1.26 19.86
C LEU A 16 6.13 2.20 18.78
N PHE A 17 6.60 1.67 17.65
CA PHE A 17 7.14 2.50 16.55
C PHE A 17 6.05 3.22 15.75
N GLU A 18 4.86 2.64 15.64
CA GLU A 18 3.68 3.28 15.03
C GLU A 18 3.20 4.48 15.85
N THR A 19 3.35 4.43 17.16
CA THR A 19 2.90 5.49 18.07
C THR A 19 3.97 6.56 18.28
N GLN A 20 5.21 6.16 18.56
CA GLN A 20 6.28 7.08 18.98
C GLN A 20 7.28 7.41 17.87
N GLY A 21 7.22 6.72 16.73
CA GLY A 21 8.25 6.80 15.70
C GLY A 21 9.55 6.12 16.12
N TYR A 22 10.45 5.94 15.15
CA TYR A 22 11.73 5.30 15.42
C TYR A 22 12.56 6.15 16.38
N THR A 23 12.85 7.42 16.08
CA THR A 23 13.70 8.25 16.94
C THR A 23 13.10 8.46 18.33
N GLY A 24 11.77 8.59 18.43
CA GLY A 24 11.08 8.82 19.71
C GLY A 24 11.08 7.62 20.66
N ALA A 25 11.06 6.38 20.16
CA ALA A 25 11.01 5.19 21.00
C ALA A 25 12.38 4.85 21.65
N GLY A 26 12.58 5.15 22.93
CA GLY A 26 13.84 4.85 23.62
C GLY A 26 14.03 3.37 23.95
N MET A 27 15.26 2.96 24.26
CA MET A 27 15.54 1.59 24.79
C MET A 27 14.79 1.30 26.10
N SER A 28 14.48 2.33 26.90
CA SER A 28 13.64 2.23 28.09
C SER A 28 12.18 1.89 27.74
N ASP A 29 11.63 2.52 26.71
CA ASP A 29 10.26 2.27 26.25
C ASP A 29 10.14 0.86 25.67
N ILE A 30 11.13 0.46 24.86
CA ILE A 30 11.29 -0.91 24.34
C ILE A 30 11.32 -1.92 25.48
N SER A 31 12.15 -1.69 26.51
CA SER A 31 12.23 -2.59 27.67
C SER A 31 10.90 -2.67 28.42
N ARG A 32 10.18 -1.54 28.53
CA ARG A 32 8.88 -1.47 29.20
C ARG A 32 7.81 -2.24 28.44
N VAL A 33 7.67 -2.04 27.13
CA VAL A 33 6.61 -2.72 26.36
C VAL A 33 6.89 -4.20 26.22
N THR A 34 8.16 -4.60 26.02
CA THR A 34 8.52 -6.02 25.83
C THR A 34 8.66 -6.80 27.13
N GLY A 35 8.77 -6.11 28.28
CA GLY A 35 9.12 -6.71 29.56
C GLY A 35 10.55 -7.27 29.64
N LEU A 36 11.38 -7.03 28.62
CA LEU A 36 12.75 -7.55 28.55
C LEU A 36 13.76 -6.54 29.10
N GLY A 37 14.72 -7.06 29.86
CA GLY A 37 15.89 -6.29 30.25
C GLY A 37 16.81 -6.00 29.06
N ARG A 38 17.60 -4.94 29.15
CA ARG A 38 18.55 -4.51 28.10
C ARG A 38 19.44 -5.65 27.59
N GLY A 39 20.01 -6.46 28.49
CA GLY A 39 20.85 -7.60 28.10
C GLY A 39 20.11 -8.67 27.30
N SER A 40 18.85 -8.95 27.64
CA SER A 40 18.01 -9.88 26.88
C SER A 40 17.67 -9.32 25.49
N LEU A 41 17.39 -8.02 25.40
CA LEU A 41 17.15 -7.36 24.11
C LEU A 41 18.36 -7.44 23.19
N TYR A 42 19.56 -7.15 23.68
CA TYR A 42 20.78 -7.29 22.86
C TYR A 42 21.14 -8.74 22.53
N ASN A 43 20.70 -9.71 23.33
CA ASN A 43 20.84 -11.13 22.96
C ASN A 43 19.86 -11.50 21.83
N LEU A 44 18.63 -10.99 21.85
CA LEU A 44 17.63 -11.26 20.80
C LEU A 44 17.85 -10.45 19.51
N PHE A 45 18.38 -9.25 19.65
CA PHE A 45 18.65 -8.29 18.59
C PHE A 45 20.08 -7.74 18.78
N PRO A 46 21.12 -8.48 18.36
CA PRO A 46 22.52 -8.07 18.51
C PRO A 46 22.84 -6.70 17.92
N ASP A 47 22.19 -6.32 16.81
CA ASP A 47 22.38 -5.01 16.18
C ASP A 47 21.44 -3.93 16.78
N GLY A 48 20.79 -4.26 17.89
CA GLY A 48 20.00 -3.35 18.71
C GLY A 48 18.75 -2.84 18.00
N LYS A 49 18.43 -1.57 18.28
CA LYS A 49 17.17 -0.94 17.87
C LYS A 49 16.98 -0.87 16.35
N THR A 50 18.08 -0.74 15.59
CA THR A 50 18.01 -0.75 14.12
C THR A 50 17.52 -2.09 13.60
N GLN A 51 18.01 -3.21 14.14
CA GLN A 51 17.52 -4.53 13.78
C GLN A 51 16.08 -4.74 14.23
N MET A 52 15.72 -4.31 15.44
CA MET A 52 14.33 -4.34 15.90
C MET A 52 13.38 -3.65 14.92
N MET A 53 13.75 -2.46 14.44
CA MET A 53 12.95 -1.72 13.45
C MET A 53 12.87 -2.44 12.10
N ARG A 54 13.97 -3.00 11.59
CA ARG A 54 13.95 -3.76 10.32
C ARG A 54 13.06 -4.99 10.39
N GLU A 55 13.06 -5.67 11.52
CA GLU A 55 12.21 -6.85 11.69
C GLU A 55 10.73 -6.48 11.85
N VAL A 56 10.45 -5.35 12.50
CA VAL A 56 9.11 -4.75 12.48
C VAL A 56 8.69 -4.43 11.05
N LEU A 57 9.52 -3.72 10.27
CA LEU A 57 9.21 -3.40 8.88
C LEU A 57 8.95 -4.67 8.04
N ALA A 58 9.74 -5.72 8.22
CA ALA A 58 9.55 -6.97 7.51
C ALA A 58 8.23 -7.69 7.89
N ALA A 59 7.87 -7.70 9.17
CA ALA A 59 6.62 -8.27 9.64
C ALA A 59 5.42 -7.47 9.12
N VAL A 60 5.46 -6.15 9.27
CA VAL A 60 4.40 -5.24 8.83
C VAL A 60 4.25 -5.23 7.30
N GLU A 61 5.35 -5.33 6.53
CA GLU A 61 5.29 -5.50 5.08
C GLU A 61 4.61 -6.81 4.68
N THR A 62 4.81 -7.90 5.44
CA THR A 62 4.15 -9.18 5.17
C THR A 62 2.63 -9.05 5.36
N GLU A 63 2.20 -8.40 6.44
CA GLU A 63 0.79 -8.11 6.71
C GLU A 63 0.19 -7.17 5.66
N PHE A 64 0.90 -6.11 5.31
CA PHE A 64 0.49 -5.16 4.27
C PHE A 64 0.35 -5.84 2.91
N ALA A 65 1.32 -6.69 2.54
CA ALA A 65 1.27 -7.40 1.28
C ALA A 65 0.05 -8.33 1.20
N ALA A 66 -0.23 -9.07 2.28
CA ALA A 66 -1.40 -9.95 2.35
C ALA A 66 -2.73 -9.16 2.24
N ALA A 67 -2.83 -8.02 2.91
CA ALA A 67 -4.06 -7.22 2.96
C ALA A 67 -4.27 -6.34 1.72
N VAL A 68 -3.19 -5.80 1.14
CA VAL A 68 -3.27 -4.69 0.16
C VAL A 68 -2.74 -5.10 -1.21
N THR A 69 -1.57 -5.74 -1.29
CA THR A 69 -0.96 -6.06 -2.61
C THR A 69 -1.47 -7.37 -3.21
N ALA A 70 -1.77 -8.38 -2.39
CA ALA A 70 -2.29 -9.66 -2.85
C ALA A 70 -3.67 -9.56 -3.55
N PRO A 71 -4.65 -8.75 -3.06
CA PRO A 71 -5.88 -8.52 -3.81
C PRO A 71 -5.63 -7.97 -5.23
N LEU A 72 -4.65 -7.08 -5.38
CA LEU A 72 -4.31 -6.46 -6.66
C LEU A 72 -3.78 -7.46 -7.69
N ASP A 73 -3.11 -8.53 -7.27
CA ASP A 73 -2.66 -9.59 -8.18
C ASP A 73 -3.82 -10.34 -8.85
N SER A 74 -4.97 -10.41 -8.17
CA SER A 74 -6.21 -10.95 -8.72
C SER A 74 -7.08 -9.90 -9.43
N GLY A 75 -6.65 -8.64 -9.48
CA GLY A 75 -7.40 -7.52 -10.03
C GLY A 75 -8.47 -6.95 -9.09
N ASP A 76 -8.49 -7.36 -7.82
CA ASP A 76 -9.45 -6.89 -6.82
C ASP A 76 -9.03 -5.54 -6.23
N LEU A 77 -9.40 -4.47 -6.93
CA LEU A 77 -9.14 -3.08 -6.53
C LEU A 77 -9.97 -2.67 -5.32
N GLU A 78 -11.19 -3.20 -5.16
CA GLU A 78 -12.03 -2.90 -3.99
C GLU A 78 -11.49 -3.60 -2.74
N GLY A 79 -11.03 -4.85 -2.87
CA GLY A 79 -10.32 -5.58 -1.84
C GLY A 79 -9.08 -4.85 -1.33
N MET A 80 -8.31 -4.20 -2.21
CA MET A 80 -7.20 -3.34 -1.79
C MET A 80 -7.66 -2.19 -0.86
N PHE A 81 -8.76 -1.50 -1.20
CA PHE A 81 -9.27 -0.39 -0.37
C PHE A 81 -9.81 -0.87 0.98
N ASN A 82 -10.49 -2.02 1.01
CA ASN A 82 -10.93 -2.64 2.26
C ASN A 82 -9.72 -3.08 3.10
N GLY A 83 -8.73 -3.70 2.47
CA GLY A 83 -7.48 -4.08 3.12
C GLY A 83 -6.72 -2.91 3.72
N LEU A 84 -6.64 -1.77 3.02
CA LEU A 84 -6.04 -0.53 3.55
C LEU A 84 -6.78 -0.03 4.79
N LYS A 85 -8.11 -0.02 4.75
CA LYS A 85 -8.95 0.41 5.87
C LYS A 85 -8.71 -0.47 7.10
N ASP A 86 -8.65 -1.79 6.92
CA ASP A 86 -8.48 -2.75 8.02
C ASP A 86 -7.04 -2.77 8.53
N PHE A 87 -6.04 -2.72 7.64
CA PHE A 87 -4.63 -2.68 7.99
C PHE A 87 -4.29 -1.48 8.89
N PHE A 88 -4.83 -0.30 8.56
CA PHE A 88 -4.65 0.92 9.36
C PHE A 88 -5.65 1.06 10.52
N ASP A 89 -6.41 0.00 10.85
CA ASP A 89 -7.42 -0.02 11.91
C ASP A 89 -8.33 1.22 11.88
N ASP A 90 -9.02 1.39 10.74
CA ASP A 90 -9.92 2.52 10.52
C ASP A 90 -9.26 3.92 10.61
N GLY A 91 -7.93 3.99 10.49
CA GLY A 91 -7.15 5.22 10.58
C GLY A 91 -6.65 5.52 12.00
N SER A 92 -6.84 4.59 12.95
CA SER A 92 -6.27 4.70 14.30
C SER A 92 -4.75 4.48 14.27
N LYS A 93 -4.26 3.65 13.35
CA LYS A 93 -2.82 3.40 13.14
C LYS A 93 -2.21 4.42 12.19
N GLN A 94 -0.90 4.56 12.29
CA GLN A 94 -0.11 5.47 11.46
C GLN A 94 0.84 4.68 10.56
N SER A 95 1.19 5.23 9.40
CA SER A 95 2.14 4.59 8.48
C SER A 95 3.55 4.60 9.05
N LEU A 96 4.16 3.43 9.25
CA LEU A 96 5.57 3.30 9.64
C LEU A 96 6.50 3.90 8.57
N TRP A 97 6.23 3.63 7.30
CA TRP A 97 7.01 4.16 6.18
C TRP A 97 6.83 5.67 6.03
N GLY A 98 5.61 6.18 6.21
CA GLY A 98 5.31 7.61 6.26
C GLY A 98 6.07 8.32 7.39
N ARG A 99 6.05 7.75 8.60
CA ARG A 99 6.82 8.28 9.75
C ARG A 99 8.32 8.28 9.49
N LEU A 100 8.87 7.19 8.96
CA LEU A 100 10.30 7.09 8.65
C LEU A 100 10.75 8.14 7.63
N THR A 101 9.89 8.52 6.69
CA THR A 101 10.19 9.56 5.70
C THR A 101 10.43 10.93 6.35
N GLY A 102 9.78 11.21 7.49
CA GLY A 102 9.98 12.44 8.28
C GLY A 102 10.90 12.28 9.49
N ASP A 103 11.39 11.07 9.78
CA ASP A 103 12.21 10.79 10.97
C ASP A 103 13.68 11.20 10.74
N PRO A 104 14.37 11.82 11.72
CA PRO A 104 15.79 12.16 11.60
C PRO A 104 16.71 10.98 11.26
N ALA A 105 16.33 9.76 11.64
CA ALA A 105 17.06 8.53 11.35
C ALA A 105 16.59 7.83 10.05
N GLY A 106 15.65 8.44 9.31
CA GLY A 106 14.98 7.83 8.15
C GLY A 106 15.92 7.33 7.05
N GLU A 107 17.05 8.00 6.82
CA GLU A 107 18.04 7.57 5.81
C GLU A 107 18.58 6.15 6.08
N THR A 108 18.57 5.69 7.34
CA THR A 108 18.97 4.33 7.74
C THR A 108 18.06 3.24 7.14
N PHE A 109 16.81 3.60 6.82
CA PHE A 109 15.74 2.69 6.36
C PHE A 109 15.22 3.06 4.97
N LYS A 110 16.00 3.86 4.23
CA LYS A 110 15.57 4.41 2.93
C LYS A 110 15.23 3.33 1.92
N THR A 111 16.01 2.26 1.88
CA THR A 111 15.77 1.14 0.96
C THR A 111 14.43 0.49 1.27
N GLU A 112 14.16 0.19 2.54
CA GLU A 112 12.92 -0.43 3.02
C GLU A 112 11.69 0.45 2.70
N VAL A 113 11.82 1.77 2.85
CA VAL A 113 10.76 2.73 2.48
C VAL A 113 10.54 2.78 0.96
N GLN A 114 11.61 2.81 0.17
CA GLN A 114 11.52 2.82 -1.28
C GLN A 114 10.91 1.52 -1.82
N ASP A 115 11.30 0.38 -1.28
CA ASP A 115 10.82 -0.93 -1.69
C ASP A 115 9.32 -1.06 -1.43
N HIS A 116 8.84 -0.67 -0.24
CA HIS A 116 7.41 -0.66 0.09
C HIS A 116 6.58 0.15 -0.92
N TYR A 117 6.90 1.43 -1.11
CA TYR A 117 6.11 2.28 -2.00
C TYR A 117 6.23 1.85 -3.46
N ASN A 118 7.39 1.35 -3.90
CA ASN A 118 7.55 0.83 -5.26
C ASN A 118 6.75 -0.46 -5.49
N ALA A 119 6.74 -1.38 -4.53
CA ALA A 119 5.97 -2.61 -4.60
C ALA A 119 4.47 -2.31 -4.70
N TRP A 120 3.94 -1.47 -3.81
CA TRP A 120 2.52 -1.10 -3.84
C TRP A 120 2.15 -0.33 -5.11
N ARG A 121 2.94 0.68 -5.50
CA ARG A 121 2.72 1.44 -6.74
C ARG A 121 2.73 0.53 -7.97
N GLY A 122 3.68 -0.40 -8.03
CA GLY A 122 3.82 -1.37 -9.12
C GLY A 122 2.61 -2.29 -9.21
N ALA A 123 2.18 -2.86 -8.08
CA ALA A 123 1.02 -3.74 -8.01
C ALA A 123 -0.27 -3.02 -8.46
N LEU A 124 -0.51 -1.81 -7.97
CA LEU A 124 -1.70 -1.02 -8.33
C LEU A 124 -1.66 -0.60 -9.80
N THR A 125 -0.51 -0.15 -10.30
CA THR A 125 -0.35 0.22 -11.72
C THR A 125 -0.63 -0.99 -12.62
N LYS A 126 -0.08 -2.16 -12.26
CA LYS A 126 -0.30 -3.42 -13.00
C LYS A 126 -1.78 -3.81 -13.00
N ALA A 127 -2.47 -3.74 -11.86
CA ALA A 127 -3.89 -4.05 -11.77
C ALA A 127 -4.74 -3.12 -12.65
N LEU A 128 -4.49 -1.81 -12.60
CA LEU A 128 -5.19 -0.81 -13.43
C LEU A 128 -4.96 -1.03 -14.94
N LEU A 129 -3.72 -1.33 -15.34
CA LEU A 129 -3.38 -1.65 -16.73
C LEU A 129 -4.13 -2.91 -17.21
N SER A 130 -4.13 -3.97 -16.40
CA SER A 130 -4.85 -5.21 -16.70
C SER A 130 -6.36 -4.98 -16.84
N ALA A 131 -6.91 -4.02 -16.10
CA ALA A 131 -8.30 -3.61 -16.18
C ALA A 131 -8.62 -2.63 -17.33
N GLY A 132 -7.63 -2.32 -18.19
CA GLY A 132 -7.82 -1.50 -19.40
C GLY A 132 -7.68 0.00 -19.20
N VAL A 133 -7.13 0.45 -18.07
CA VAL A 133 -6.78 1.86 -17.85
C VAL A 133 -5.56 2.23 -18.68
N GLU A 134 -5.56 3.43 -19.27
CA GLU A 134 -4.44 3.94 -20.06
C GLU A 134 -3.18 4.11 -19.18
N ARG A 135 -1.99 3.86 -19.74
CA ARG A 135 -0.72 3.79 -18.98
C ARG A 135 -0.39 5.03 -18.17
N GLY A 136 -0.49 6.22 -18.77
CA GLY A 136 -0.25 7.49 -18.07
C GLY A 136 -1.23 7.67 -16.91
N THR A 137 -2.51 7.40 -17.18
CA THR A 137 -3.58 7.46 -16.16
C THR A 137 -3.33 6.46 -15.03
N ALA A 138 -2.97 5.21 -15.33
CA ALA A 138 -2.70 4.17 -14.34
C ALA A 138 -1.52 4.54 -13.43
N ALA A 139 -0.44 5.08 -14.00
CA ALA A 139 0.71 5.54 -13.23
C ALA A 139 0.36 6.71 -12.31
N SER A 140 -0.28 7.76 -12.83
CA SER A 140 -0.68 8.92 -12.03
C SER A 140 -1.69 8.57 -10.95
N LEU A 141 -2.65 7.70 -11.24
CA LEU A 141 -3.67 7.30 -10.27
C LEU A 141 -3.09 6.41 -9.16
N SER A 142 -2.09 5.59 -9.47
CA SER A 142 -1.39 4.80 -8.47
C SER A 142 -0.63 5.69 -7.49
N GLU A 143 0.14 6.66 -8.00
CA GLU A 143 0.84 7.64 -7.16
C GLU A 143 -0.13 8.53 -6.36
N ARG A 144 -1.24 8.94 -6.99
CA ARG A 144 -2.31 9.69 -6.33
C ARG A 144 -2.94 8.90 -5.19
N THR A 145 -3.16 7.61 -5.36
CA THR A 145 -3.77 6.75 -4.33
C THR A 145 -2.85 6.61 -3.12
N ILE A 146 -1.56 6.33 -3.36
CA ILE A 146 -0.54 6.19 -2.29
C ILE A 146 -0.39 7.51 -1.51
N SER A 147 -0.17 8.61 -2.23
CA SER A 147 -0.08 9.94 -1.61
C SER A 147 -1.36 10.34 -0.88
N GLY A 148 -2.52 9.88 -1.36
CA GLY A 148 -3.80 10.10 -0.70
C GLY A 148 -3.94 9.34 0.61
N VAL A 149 -3.55 8.07 0.66
CA VAL A 149 -3.55 7.29 1.92
C VAL A 149 -2.64 7.95 2.94
N GLU A 150 -1.38 8.23 2.60
CA GLU A 150 -0.43 8.88 3.51
C GLU A 150 -0.95 10.24 3.99
N GLY A 151 -1.48 11.06 3.07
CA GLY A 151 -2.08 12.34 3.41
C GLY A 151 -3.29 12.19 4.35
N THR A 152 -4.14 11.20 4.13
CA THR A 152 -5.32 10.99 4.99
C THR A 152 -4.97 10.48 6.38
N LEU A 153 -3.88 9.71 6.53
CA LEU A 153 -3.36 9.30 7.84
C LEU A 153 -2.75 10.49 8.60
N VAL A 154 -2.06 11.40 7.89
CA VAL A 154 -1.60 12.67 8.47
C VAL A 154 -2.78 13.53 8.94
N LEU A 155 -3.86 13.62 8.14
CA LEU A 155 -5.06 14.34 8.54
C LEU A 155 -5.77 13.66 9.72
N ALA A 156 -5.81 12.32 9.76
CA ALA A 156 -6.37 11.57 10.87
C ALA A 156 -5.66 11.91 12.19
N ALA A 157 -4.33 11.90 12.18
CA ALA A 157 -3.53 12.29 13.34
C ALA A 157 -3.67 13.79 13.67
N GLY A 158 -3.63 14.66 12.67
CA GLY A 158 -3.65 16.11 12.85
C GLY A 158 -4.99 16.65 13.36
N PHE A 159 -6.10 16.00 13.00
CA PHE A 159 -7.44 16.38 13.44
C PHE A 159 -8.01 15.50 14.55
N ASP A 160 -7.26 14.51 15.03
CA ASP A 160 -7.76 13.50 15.98
C ASP A 160 -9.06 12.84 15.47
N ASP A 161 -9.07 12.48 14.19
CA ASP A 161 -10.22 11.93 13.47
C ASP A 161 -9.79 10.75 12.59
N ALA A 162 -9.79 9.55 13.17
CA ALA A 162 -9.53 8.31 12.44
C ALA A 162 -10.39 8.17 11.16
N GLY A 163 -11.62 8.69 11.19
CA GLY A 163 -12.54 8.67 10.05
C GLY A 163 -12.06 9.43 8.80
N ALA A 164 -11.00 10.24 8.91
CA ALA A 164 -10.35 10.88 7.77
C ALA A 164 -9.83 9.85 6.75
N LEU A 165 -9.29 8.70 7.20
CA LEU A 165 -8.86 7.63 6.32
C LEU A 165 -10.04 7.09 5.51
N GLY A 166 -11.12 6.67 6.18
CA GLY A 166 -12.29 6.11 5.52
C GLY A 166 -12.93 7.06 4.50
N ARG A 167 -12.98 8.37 4.78
CA ARG A 167 -13.44 9.38 3.82
C ARG A 167 -12.52 9.47 2.60
N GLY A 168 -11.20 9.48 2.83
CA GLY A 168 -10.20 9.51 1.77
C GLY A 168 -10.25 8.28 0.87
N LEU A 169 -10.31 7.08 1.47
CA LEU A 169 -10.39 5.81 0.73
C LEU A 169 -11.62 5.75 -0.17
N ARG A 170 -12.79 6.25 0.29
CA ARG A 170 -14.00 6.33 -0.54
C ARG A 170 -13.81 7.24 -1.76
N THR A 171 -13.18 8.39 -1.58
CA THR A 171 -12.89 9.32 -2.68
C THR A 171 -11.94 8.67 -3.69
N MET A 172 -10.85 8.07 -3.24
CA MET A 172 -9.87 7.41 -4.12
C MET A 172 -10.47 6.20 -4.84
N SER A 173 -11.32 5.42 -4.17
CA SER A 173 -12.06 4.32 -4.79
C SER A 173 -13.00 4.80 -5.90
N ALA A 174 -13.65 5.95 -5.71
CA ALA A 174 -14.46 6.56 -6.76
C ALA A 174 -13.62 7.05 -7.95
N GLU A 175 -12.43 7.62 -7.71
CA GLU A 175 -11.47 8.02 -8.76
C GLU A 175 -11.01 6.80 -9.59
N VAL A 176 -10.65 5.70 -8.92
CA VAL A 176 -10.31 4.42 -9.56
C VAL A 176 -11.47 3.88 -10.38
N SER A 177 -12.67 3.83 -9.80
CA SER A 177 -13.88 3.35 -10.49
C SER A 177 -14.19 4.16 -11.75
N ALA A 178 -14.02 5.48 -11.69
CA ALA A 178 -14.22 6.36 -12.85
C ALA A 178 -13.20 6.07 -13.97
N ALA A 179 -11.93 5.81 -13.62
CA ALA A 179 -10.90 5.44 -14.60
C ALA A 179 -11.20 4.09 -15.28
N LEU A 180 -11.69 3.10 -14.53
CA LEU A 180 -12.11 1.81 -15.07
C LEU A 180 -13.27 1.93 -16.08
N ALA A 181 -14.27 2.77 -15.77
CA ALA A 181 -15.38 3.04 -16.67
C ALA A 181 -14.91 3.74 -17.96
N ALA A 182 -13.98 4.69 -17.86
CA ALA A 182 -13.41 5.39 -19.01
C ALA A 182 -12.54 4.46 -19.89
N GLY A 183 -11.83 3.49 -19.32
CA GLY A 183 -11.08 2.48 -20.05
C GLY A 183 -11.99 1.52 -20.83
N SER A 184 -13.07 1.05 -20.19
CA SER A 184 -14.04 0.13 -20.78
C SER A 184 -14.75 0.69 -22.01
N THR A 185 -15.13 1.97 -21.96
CA THR A 185 -15.82 2.66 -23.07
C THR A 185 -14.91 2.84 -24.29
N LYS A 186 -13.63 3.17 -24.09
CA LYS A 186 -12.64 3.25 -25.19
C LYS A 186 -12.35 1.88 -25.81
N GLY A 187 -12.24 0.82 -25.00
CA GLY A 187 -12.07 -0.55 -25.50
C GLY A 187 -13.23 -1.02 -26.38
N ALA A 188 -14.47 -0.75 -25.96
CA ALA A 188 -15.68 -1.07 -26.72
C ALA A 188 -15.76 -0.29 -28.05
N ALA A 189 -15.43 1.00 -28.04
CA ALA A 189 -15.41 1.83 -29.25
C ALA A 189 -14.35 1.37 -30.27
N ALA A 190 -13.16 0.96 -29.81
CA ALA A 190 -12.11 0.42 -30.66
C ALA A 190 -12.47 -0.94 -31.28
N GLY A 191 -13.12 -1.83 -30.50
CA GLY A 191 -13.62 -3.12 -30.97
C GLY A 191 -14.76 -3.02 -32.00
N ALA A 192 -15.68 -2.07 -31.83
CA ALA A 192 -16.75 -1.80 -32.79
C ALA A 192 -16.21 -1.26 -34.13
N GLY A 193 -15.16 -0.43 -34.09
CA GLY A 193 -14.48 0.10 -35.27
C GLY A 193 -13.81 -0.97 -36.13
N SER A 194 -13.13 -1.94 -35.51
CA SER A 194 -12.47 -3.03 -36.25
C SER A 194 -13.47 -4.00 -36.88
N THR A 195 -14.61 -4.24 -36.22
CA THR A 195 -15.69 -5.11 -36.72
C THR A 195 -16.40 -4.48 -37.93
N LYS A 196 -16.57 -3.15 -37.93
CA LYS A 196 -17.17 -2.41 -39.06
C LYS A 196 -16.23 -2.31 -40.26
N ALA A 197 -14.91 -2.20 -40.03
CA ALA A 197 -13.89 -2.25 -41.08
C ALA A 197 -13.81 -3.62 -41.76
N LYS A 198 -13.92 -4.72 -40.99
CA LYS A 198 -13.90 -6.09 -41.51
C LYS A 198 -15.16 -6.47 -42.32
N ARG A 199 -16.35 -5.93 -41.97
CA ARG A 199 -17.58 -6.09 -42.77
C ARG A 199 -17.57 -5.28 -44.08
N LYS A 200 -16.95 -4.09 -44.11
CA LYS A 200 -16.81 -3.31 -45.35
C LYS A 200 -15.86 -3.99 -46.36
N SER A 201 -14.77 -4.62 -45.90
CA SER A 201 -13.85 -5.32 -46.80
C SER A 201 -14.43 -6.63 -47.38
N SER A 202 -15.31 -7.34 -46.67
CA SER A 202 -15.98 -8.54 -47.21
C SER A 202 -17.08 -8.21 -48.22
N THR A 203 -17.70 -7.03 -48.12
CA THR A 203 -18.79 -6.61 -49.03
C THR A 203 -18.22 -6.06 -50.34
N ALA A 204 -17.08 -5.37 -50.31
CA ALA A 204 -16.38 -4.90 -51.51
C ALA A 204 -15.81 -6.03 -52.37
N LYS A 205 -15.39 -7.15 -51.76
CA LYS A 205 -14.85 -8.31 -52.49
C LYS A 205 -15.91 -9.15 -53.23
N LYS A 206 -17.19 -8.99 -52.89
CA LYS A 206 -18.30 -9.73 -53.52
C LYS A 206 -18.93 -8.99 -54.72
N SER A 207 -18.63 -7.69 -54.90
CA SER A 207 -19.12 -6.88 -56.02
C SER A 207 -18.18 -6.84 -57.22
N ALA A 208 -16.97 -7.40 -57.11
CA ALA A 208 -15.96 -7.44 -58.17
C ALA A 208 -15.87 -8.81 -58.87
N ALA A 209 -16.84 -9.71 -58.63
CA ALA A 209 -16.86 -11.08 -59.13
C ALA A 209 -18.10 -11.41 -59.99
N ASN A 210 -18.75 -10.40 -60.58
CA ASN A 210 -19.87 -10.59 -61.50
C ASN A 210 -19.73 -9.67 -62.71
#